data_AF-A0A1G9UZD4-F1
#
_entry.id   AF-A0A1G9UZD4-F1
#
_cell.length_a   1.000
_cell.length_b   1.000
_cell.length_c   1.000
_cell.angle_alpha   90.00
_cell.angle_beta   90.00
_cell.angle_gamma   90.00
#
_symmetry.space_group_name_H-M   'P 1'
#
loop_
_entity.id
_entity.type
_entity.pdbx_description
1 polymer ?
#
loop_
_entity_poly.entity_id
_entity_poly.type
_entity_poly.pdbx_seq_one_letter_code
_entity_poly.pdbx_strand_id
1 'polypeptide(L)'
;MSDGDDATPTLRVADVDKMTDAIRGRIDLFGKALAALATLGTGGVGLTKAADLAGWDHGEEKWVLAAVACLVAAAVGALIVAVRLMGVNEPVVLTASLDEEQLGKAKTDVNVIFGEAAQKFGFSTLLALDEHAMSLRRVAARATSEDQRARTAARTNEVQGEIDRALARARLVVVRRNATRVVSDRRAWLCYLTVILGLMGFALSADYVTSEPQSSLELVKTCGEARSAGPLPSSVTSDCPSPSAESAPPSPTAGSRERRAALIEELTALLTTCEEAVADEMLQEADCDAIAGLVRELLSPGAVE
;
A
#
# COMPACT_ATOMS: atom_id res chain seq x y z
N MET A 1 15.23 0.81 -50.96
CA MET A 1 15.52 -0.01 -49.77
C MET A 1 15.76 0.98 -48.66
N SER A 2 14.83 1.04 -47.71
CA SER A 2 14.84 2.00 -46.62
C SER A 2 15.60 1.34 -45.46
N ASP A 3 16.82 1.81 -45.19
CA ASP A 3 17.56 1.49 -43.98
C ASP A 3 16.86 2.18 -42.81
N GLY A 4 15.88 1.49 -42.24
CA GLY A 4 15.35 1.81 -40.92
C GLY A 4 16.31 1.23 -39.89
N ASP A 5 17.32 2.01 -39.51
CA ASP A 5 18.01 1.86 -38.23
C ASP A 5 16.98 2.16 -37.12
N ASP A 6 16.12 1.19 -36.84
CA ASP A 6 15.39 1.11 -35.57
C ASP A 6 16.46 0.83 -34.50
N ALA A 7 17.12 1.89 -34.07
CA ALA A 7 18.00 1.91 -32.92
C ALA A 7 17.16 1.49 -31.72
N THR A 8 17.13 0.18 -31.46
CA THR A 8 16.44 -0.40 -30.33
C THR A 8 17.04 0.29 -29.11
N PRO A 9 16.28 1.08 -28.34
CA PRO A 9 16.84 1.87 -27.27
C PRO A 9 17.60 0.94 -26.34
N THR A 10 18.92 1.07 -26.31
CA THR A 10 19.77 0.27 -25.44
C THR A 10 19.47 0.70 -24.02
N LEU A 11 18.51 0.01 -23.40
CA LEU A 11 18.11 0.23 -22.02
C LEU A 11 19.36 0.26 -21.15
N ARG A 12 19.68 1.42 -20.56
CA ARG A 12 20.88 1.56 -19.73
C ARG A 12 20.62 0.85 -18.40
N VAL A 13 21.67 0.37 -17.75
CA VAL A 13 21.57 -0.26 -16.42
C VAL A 13 20.86 0.69 -15.43
N ALA A 14 21.20 1.98 -15.50
CA ALA A 14 20.55 3.02 -14.70
C ALA A 14 19.03 3.13 -14.94
N ASP A 15 18.54 2.85 -16.15
CA ASP A 15 17.10 2.88 -16.45
C ASP A 15 16.39 1.69 -15.80
N VAL A 16 17.05 0.53 -15.77
CA VAL A 16 16.51 -0.68 -15.11
C VAL A 16 16.48 -0.52 -13.59
N ASP A 17 17.52 0.07 -13.01
CA ASP A 17 17.58 0.35 -11.58
C ASP A 17 16.46 1.35 -11.21
N LYS A 18 16.28 2.43 -11.99
CA LYS A 18 15.15 3.35 -11.83
C LYS A 18 13.79 2.65 -11.91
N MET A 19 13.58 1.77 -12.89
CA MET A 19 12.33 1.00 -12.98
C MET A 19 12.12 0.08 -11.78
N THR A 20 13.20 -0.51 -11.25
CA THR A 20 13.14 -1.38 -10.07
C THR A 20 12.78 -0.60 -8.82
N ASP A 21 13.42 0.54 -8.61
CA ASP A 21 13.14 1.43 -7.48
C ASP A 21 11.75 2.05 -7.60
N ALA A 22 11.27 2.32 -8.82
CA ALA A 22 9.91 2.74 -9.07
C ALA A 22 8.86 1.70 -8.65
N ILE A 23 9.09 0.43 -8.96
CA ILE A 23 8.21 -0.65 -8.52
C ILE A 23 8.21 -0.76 -6.99
N ARG A 24 9.38 -0.67 -6.34
CA ARG A 24 9.49 -0.69 -4.87
C ARG A 24 8.78 0.50 -4.22
N GLY A 25 8.95 1.71 -4.77
CA GLY A 25 8.29 2.92 -4.30
C GLY A 25 6.77 2.82 -4.38
N ARG A 26 6.23 2.30 -5.49
CA ARG A 26 4.79 2.03 -5.62
C ARG A 26 4.29 1.05 -4.57
N ILE A 27 5.01 -0.06 -4.35
CA ILE A 27 4.62 -1.08 -3.37
C ILE A 27 4.63 -0.52 -1.94
N ASP A 28 5.66 0.26 -1.59
CA ASP A 28 5.75 0.93 -0.29
C ASP A 28 4.61 1.94 -0.08
N LEU A 29 4.31 2.75 -1.10
CA LEU A 29 3.21 3.70 -1.08
C LEU A 29 1.85 3.00 -0.93
N PHE A 30 1.60 1.90 -1.65
CA PHE A 30 0.41 1.08 -1.46
C PHE A 30 0.31 0.49 -0.05
N GLY A 31 1.44 0.04 0.51
CA GLY A 31 1.50 -0.47 1.88
C GLY A 31 1.14 0.60 2.91
N LYS A 32 1.68 1.81 2.76
CA LYS A 32 1.38 2.97 3.60
C LYS A 32 -0.08 3.43 3.45
N ALA A 33 -0.59 3.51 2.23
CA ALA A 33 -1.98 3.88 1.96
C ALA A 33 -2.96 2.88 2.61
N LEU A 34 -2.68 1.57 2.53
CA LEU A 34 -3.49 0.55 3.19
C LEU A 34 -3.42 0.66 4.72
N ALA A 35 -2.23 0.92 5.28
CA ALA A 35 -2.06 1.12 6.72
C ALA A 35 -2.81 2.36 7.22
N ALA A 36 -2.74 3.47 6.46
CA ALA A 36 -3.49 4.68 6.73
C ALA A 36 -5.00 4.42 6.65
N LEU A 37 -5.50 3.81 5.57
CA LEU A 37 -6.92 3.44 5.43
C LEU A 37 -7.41 2.57 6.60
N ALA A 38 -6.62 1.59 7.02
CA ALA A 38 -6.95 0.76 8.18
C ALA A 38 -6.99 1.57 9.48
N THR A 39 -6.05 2.50 9.69
CA THR A 39 -5.99 3.35 10.88
C THR A 39 -7.13 4.37 10.91
N LEU A 40 -7.43 4.98 9.76
CA LEU A 40 -8.53 5.92 9.58
C LEU A 40 -9.88 5.23 9.78
N GLY A 41 -10.08 4.04 9.19
CA GLY A 41 -11.32 3.28 9.33
C GLY A 41 -11.55 2.76 10.76
N THR A 42 -10.50 2.27 11.42
CA THR A 42 -10.59 1.81 12.81
C THR A 42 -10.73 2.97 13.80
N GLY A 43 -10.04 4.09 13.60
CA GLY A 43 -10.11 5.27 14.45
C GLY A 43 -11.42 6.04 14.31
N GLY A 44 -11.87 6.27 13.07
CA GLY A 44 -13.09 7.04 12.78
C GLY A 44 -14.35 6.35 13.27
N VAL A 45 -14.49 5.04 13.02
CA VAL A 45 -15.68 4.30 13.44
C VAL A 45 -15.57 3.78 14.87
N GLY A 46 -14.37 3.43 15.33
CA GLY A 46 -14.16 2.96 16.70
C GLY A 46 -14.50 4.01 17.76
N LEU A 47 -14.22 5.30 17.53
CA LEU A 47 -14.44 6.35 18.53
C LEU A 47 -15.85 6.95 18.50
N THR A 48 -16.45 7.08 17.32
CA THR A 48 -17.84 7.55 17.20
C THR A 48 -18.80 6.52 17.78
N LYS A 49 -18.59 5.23 17.47
CA LYS A 49 -19.41 4.15 18.02
C LYS A 49 -19.09 3.85 19.49
N ALA A 50 -17.83 3.85 19.95
CA ALA A 50 -17.53 3.52 21.36
C ALA A 50 -18.19 4.48 22.37
N ALA A 51 -18.48 5.72 21.97
CA ALA A 51 -19.26 6.65 22.80
C ALA A 51 -20.74 6.24 22.90
N ASP A 52 -21.33 5.75 21.81
CA ASP A 52 -22.73 5.25 21.78
C ASP A 52 -22.89 3.90 22.49
N LEU A 53 -21.84 3.07 22.48
CA LEU A 53 -21.83 1.77 23.16
C LEU A 53 -21.83 1.86 24.70
N ALA A 54 -21.65 3.06 25.27
CA ALA A 54 -21.69 3.25 26.72
C ALA A 54 -23.11 3.19 27.32
N GLY A 55 -24.17 3.22 26.50
CA GLY A 55 -25.58 3.28 26.93
C GLY A 55 -26.39 2.00 26.70
N TRP A 56 -25.76 0.81 26.74
CA TRP A 56 -26.31 -0.37 26.10
C TRP A 56 -27.36 -1.18 26.87
N ASP A 57 -28.44 -1.54 26.16
CA ASP A 57 -29.47 -2.50 26.59
C ASP A 57 -29.12 -3.95 26.13
N HIS A 58 -29.50 -4.97 26.90
CA HIS A 58 -28.96 -6.35 26.79
C HIS A 58 -29.30 -7.12 25.47
N GLY A 59 -30.04 -6.52 24.53
CA GLY A 59 -30.45 -7.15 23.28
C GLY A 59 -29.46 -7.04 22.11
N GLU A 60 -28.62 -6.00 22.10
CA GLU A 60 -27.85 -5.59 20.91
C GLU A 60 -26.37 -6.04 20.92
N GLU A 61 -25.91 -6.68 22.01
CA GLU A 61 -24.52 -7.11 22.22
C GLU A 61 -23.95 -7.92 21.04
N LYS A 62 -24.78 -8.76 20.43
CA LYS A 62 -24.38 -9.64 19.32
C LYS A 62 -23.97 -8.89 18.06
N TRP A 63 -24.64 -7.79 17.74
CA TRP A 63 -24.39 -7.04 16.50
C TRP A 63 -23.10 -6.23 16.58
N VAL A 64 -22.78 -5.70 17.74
CA VAL A 64 -21.52 -4.98 17.92
C VAL A 64 -20.35 -5.92 18.10
N LEU A 65 -20.52 -7.06 18.78
CA LEU A 65 -19.51 -8.12 18.74
C LEU A 65 -19.25 -8.57 17.30
N ALA A 66 -20.28 -8.68 16.46
CA ALA A 66 -20.13 -8.98 15.04
C ALA A 66 -19.39 -7.85 14.29
N ALA A 67 -19.74 -6.58 14.53
CA ALA A 67 -19.05 -5.43 13.94
C ALA A 67 -17.55 -5.42 14.30
N VAL A 68 -17.23 -5.56 15.59
CA VAL A 68 -15.85 -5.61 16.08
C VAL A 68 -15.10 -6.80 15.48
N ALA A 69 -15.71 -7.99 15.44
CA ALA A 69 -15.09 -9.17 14.85
C ALA A 69 -14.80 -8.98 13.34
N CYS A 70 -15.72 -8.39 12.58
CA CYS A 70 -15.54 -8.06 11.17
C CYS A 70 -14.40 -7.05 10.95
N LEU A 71 -14.32 -6.01 11.80
CA LEU A 71 -13.26 -5.01 11.75
C LEU A 71 -11.89 -5.63 12.05
N VAL A 72 -11.80 -6.48 13.09
CA VAL A 72 -10.56 -7.21 13.42
C VAL A 72 -10.16 -8.14 12.28
N ALA A 73 -11.10 -8.86 11.68
CA ALA A 73 -10.82 -9.71 10.53
C ALA A 73 -10.27 -8.91 9.33
N ALA A 74 -10.85 -7.75 9.05
CA ALA A 74 -10.35 -6.85 8.01
C ALA A 74 -8.93 -6.35 8.33
N ALA A 75 -8.67 -5.92 9.57
CA ALA A 75 -7.35 -5.45 9.99
C ALA A 75 -6.27 -6.55 9.89
N VAL A 76 -6.59 -7.78 10.31
CA VAL A 76 -5.68 -8.92 10.17
C VAL A 76 -5.44 -9.24 8.69
N GLY A 77 -6.48 -9.21 7.86
CA GLY A 77 -6.35 -9.39 6.41
C GLY A 77 -5.41 -8.35 5.78
N ALA A 78 -5.58 -7.08 6.14
CA ALA A 78 -4.75 -5.98 5.66
C ALA A 78 -3.29 -6.13 6.12
N LEU A 79 -3.07 -6.50 7.39
CA LEU A 79 -1.73 -6.75 7.93
C LEU A 79 -1.01 -7.89 7.18
N ILE A 80 -1.72 -8.99 6.88
CA ILE A 80 -1.14 -10.11 6.13
C ILE A 80 -0.74 -9.67 4.71
N VAL A 81 -1.57 -8.86 4.05
CA VAL A 81 -1.24 -8.29 2.73
C VAL A 81 -0.01 -7.38 2.83
N ALA A 82 0.04 -6.50 3.83
CA ALA A 82 1.17 -5.60 4.04
C ALA A 82 2.48 -6.36 4.28
N VAL A 83 2.49 -7.37 5.15
CA VAL A 83 3.67 -8.22 5.41
C VAL A 83 4.12 -8.94 4.13
N ARG A 84 3.18 -9.40 3.30
CA ARG A 84 3.53 -10.01 2.01
C ARG A 84 4.13 -9.01 1.02
N LEU A 85 3.63 -7.78 0.99
CA LEU A 85 4.18 -6.72 0.14
C LEU A 85 5.58 -6.32 0.60
N MET A 86 5.86 -6.29 1.90
CA MET A 86 7.21 -6.06 2.43
C MET A 86 8.23 -7.09 1.93
N GLY A 87 7.81 -8.36 1.78
CA GLY A 87 8.67 -9.40 1.22
C GLY A 87 9.07 -9.17 -0.25
N VAL A 88 8.34 -8.34 -1.01
CA VAL A 88 8.73 -7.97 -2.39
C VAL A 88 9.93 -7.01 -2.40
N ASN A 89 10.14 -6.26 -1.31
CA ASN A 89 11.20 -5.27 -1.20
C ASN A 89 12.54 -5.88 -0.77
N GLU A 90 12.62 -7.18 -0.49
CA GLU A 90 13.89 -7.82 -0.17
C GLU A 90 14.91 -7.62 -1.31
N PRO A 91 16.16 -7.22 -1.00
CA PRO A 91 17.16 -6.96 -2.01
C PRO A 91 17.53 -8.26 -2.73
N VAL A 92 17.18 -8.36 -4.01
CA VAL A 92 17.55 -9.49 -4.86
C VAL A 92 19.01 -9.35 -5.29
N VAL A 93 19.91 -10.01 -4.55
CA VAL A 93 21.33 -10.06 -4.88
C VAL A 93 21.56 -11.17 -5.90
N LEU A 94 21.41 -10.84 -7.19
CA LEU A 94 21.82 -11.75 -8.27
C LEU A 94 23.32 -11.63 -8.52
N THR A 95 23.99 -12.78 -8.53
CA THR A 95 25.38 -12.96 -8.99
C THR A 95 25.40 -13.85 -10.24
N ALA A 96 26.55 -13.98 -10.90
CA ALA A 96 26.71 -14.86 -12.07
C ALA A 96 26.50 -16.34 -11.71
N SER A 97 26.69 -16.71 -10.44
CA SER A 97 26.26 -17.98 -9.88
C SER A 97 24.79 -17.88 -9.45
N LEU A 98 23.91 -18.56 -10.17
CA LEU A 98 22.50 -18.60 -9.82
C LEU A 98 22.30 -19.45 -8.55
N ASP A 99 21.85 -18.82 -7.47
CA ASP A 99 21.37 -19.54 -6.29
C ASP A 99 19.96 -20.07 -6.58
N GLU A 100 19.83 -21.39 -6.67
CA GLU A 100 18.58 -22.04 -7.04
C GLU A 100 17.46 -21.79 -6.03
N GLU A 101 17.80 -21.62 -4.75
CA GLU A 101 16.83 -21.41 -3.67
C GLU A 101 16.17 -20.03 -3.79
N GLN A 102 16.94 -19.01 -4.14
CA GLN A 102 16.46 -17.63 -4.26
C GLN A 102 15.62 -17.41 -5.52
N LEU A 103 15.99 -18.03 -6.65
CA LEU A 103 15.30 -17.79 -7.91
C LEU A 103 13.97 -18.54 -8.02
N GLY A 104 13.82 -19.70 -7.37
CA GLY A 104 12.61 -20.51 -7.40
C GLY A 104 12.02 -20.65 -8.81
N LYS A 105 10.81 -20.10 -9.03
CA LYS A 105 10.11 -20.17 -10.32
C LYS A 105 10.62 -19.18 -11.39
N ALA A 106 11.39 -18.17 -11.02
CA ALA A 106 11.98 -17.22 -11.97
C ALA A 106 13.24 -17.78 -12.66
N LYS A 107 13.77 -18.91 -12.17
CA LYS A 107 14.99 -19.57 -12.68
C LYS A 107 14.97 -19.76 -14.20
N THR A 108 13.87 -20.24 -14.77
CA THR A 108 13.77 -20.49 -16.20
C THR A 108 13.91 -19.21 -17.02
N ASP A 109 13.22 -18.14 -16.63
CA ASP A 109 13.26 -16.85 -17.34
C ASP A 109 14.65 -16.21 -17.24
N VAL A 110 15.26 -16.27 -16.05
CA VAL A 110 16.61 -15.73 -15.84
C VAL A 110 17.66 -16.53 -16.61
N ASN A 111 17.55 -17.86 -16.67
CA ASN A 111 18.44 -18.71 -17.45
C ASN A 111 18.40 -18.38 -18.95
N VAL A 112 17.24 -18.02 -19.49
CA VAL A 112 17.12 -17.59 -20.88
C VAL A 112 17.89 -16.30 -21.11
N ILE A 113 17.70 -15.29 -20.26
CA ILE A 113 18.41 -14.00 -20.35
C ILE A 113 19.92 -14.20 -20.24
N PHE A 114 20.36 -15.01 -19.28
CA PHE A 114 21.78 -15.30 -19.05
C PHE A 114 22.39 -16.11 -20.19
N GLY A 115 21.66 -17.07 -20.75
CA GLY A 115 22.06 -17.85 -21.91
C GLY A 115 22.23 -16.97 -23.15
N GLU A 116 21.27 -16.09 -23.43
CA GLU A 116 21.33 -15.15 -24.55
C GLU A 116 22.55 -14.20 -24.44
N ALA A 117 22.82 -13.68 -23.24
CA ALA A 117 23.98 -12.81 -23.00
C ALA A 117 25.31 -13.56 -23.18
N ALA A 118 25.41 -14.78 -22.64
CA ALA A 118 26.61 -15.62 -22.76
C ALA A 118 26.88 -16.04 -24.22
N GLN A 119 25.81 -16.38 -24.96
CA GLN A 119 25.91 -16.87 -26.33
C GLN A 119 26.49 -15.82 -27.29
N LYS A 120 26.24 -14.52 -27.05
CA LYS A 120 26.84 -13.42 -27.83
C LYS A 120 28.38 -13.44 -27.83
N PHE A 121 28.97 -13.95 -26.76
CA PHE A 121 30.43 -14.06 -26.61
C PHE A 121 30.93 -15.50 -26.82
N GLY A 122 30.07 -16.42 -27.26
CA GLY A 122 30.42 -17.82 -27.50
C GLY A 122 30.49 -18.69 -26.24
N PHE A 123 29.89 -18.26 -25.13
CA PHE A 123 29.81 -19.05 -23.89
C PHE A 123 28.42 -19.64 -23.69
N SER A 124 28.34 -20.77 -22.98
CA SER A 124 27.07 -21.46 -22.69
C SER A 124 26.36 -20.94 -21.44
N THR A 125 27.09 -20.29 -20.53
CA THR A 125 26.56 -19.80 -19.24
C THR A 125 27.15 -18.44 -18.90
N LEU A 126 26.41 -17.63 -18.14
CA LEU A 126 26.89 -16.33 -17.67
C LEU A 126 28.09 -16.47 -16.73
N LEU A 127 28.16 -17.56 -15.94
CA LEU A 127 29.30 -17.86 -15.08
C LEU A 127 30.59 -18.03 -15.88
N ALA A 128 30.54 -18.79 -16.99
CA ALA A 128 31.71 -18.96 -17.86
C ALA A 128 32.16 -17.63 -18.50
N LEU A 129 31.20 -16.75 -18.83
CA LEU A 129 31.49 -15.40 -19.32
C LEU A 129 32.17 -14.53 -18.26
N ASP A 130 31.70 -14.60 -17.01
CA ASP A 130 32.29 -13.86 -15.88
C ASP A 130 33.71 -14.35 -15.55
N GLU A 131 33.94 -15.67 -15.54
CA GLU A 131 35.28 -16.25 -15.42
C GLU A 131 36.21 -15.76 -16.53
N HIS A 132 35.71 -15.66 -17.76
CA HIS A 132 36.46 -15.12 -18.88
C HIS A 132 36.79 -13.63 -18.68
N ALA A 133 35.84 -12.80 -18.23
CA ALA A 133 36.08 -11.39 -17.92
C ALA A 133 37.16 -11.23 -16.84
N MET A 134 37.11 -12.04 -15.78
CA MET A 134 38.13 -12.06 -14.73
C MET A 134 39.50 -12.48 -15.27
N SER A 135 39.54 -13.42 -16.21
CA SER A 135 40.78 -13.81 -16.88
C SER A 135 41.39 -12.66 -17.69
N LEU A 136 40.56 -11.91 -18.46
CA LEU A 136 40.99 -10.75 -19.24
C LEU A 136 41.52 -9.62 -18.35
N ARG A 137 40.89 -9.38 -17.18
CA ARG A 137 41.41 -8.43 -16.17
C ARG A 137 42.82 -8.81 -15.73
N ARG A 138 43.07 -10.09 -15.41
CA ARG A 138 44.40 -10.56 -15.00
C ARG A 138 45.44 -10.41 -16.10
N VAL A 139 45.05 -10.65 -17.36
CA VAL A 139 45.93 -10.44 -18.53
C VAL A 139 46.24 -8.95 -18.72
N ALA A 140 45.24 -8.07 -18.63
CA ALA A 140 45.43 -6.63 -18.72
C ALA A 140 46.40 -6.11 -17.63
N ALA A 141 46.24 -6.58 -16.39
CA ALA A 141 47.10 -6.20 -15.27
C ALA A 141 48.57 -6.61 -15.45
N ARG A 142 48.84 -7.68 -16.21
CA ARG A 142 50.20 -8.18 -16.49
C ARG A 142 50.78 -7.67 -17.80
N ALA A 143 50.02 -6.95 -18.61
CA ALA A 143 50.48 -6.44 -19.90
C ALA A 143 51.60 -5.41 -19.69
N THR A 144 52.71 -5.58 -20.41
CA THR A 144 53.88 -4.70 -20.35
C THR A 144 53.71 -3.45 -21.22
N SER A 145 53.01 -3.58 -22.35
CA SER A 145 52.67 -2.46 -23.25
C SER A 145 51.39 -1.76 -22.81
N GLU A 146 51.40 -0.43 -22.83
CA GLU A 146 50.25 0.42 -22.53
C GLU A 146 49.11 0.21 -23.54
N ASP A 147 49.41 0.12 -24.83
CA ASP A 147 48.41 -0.14 -25.88
C ASP A 147 47.71 -1.49 -25.69
N GLN A 148 48.49 -2.53 -25.35
CA GLN A 148 47.92 -3.85 -25.09
C GLN A 148 47.03 -3.85 -23.83
N ARG A 149 47.46 -3.13 -22.79
CA ARG A 149 46.66 -2.93 -21.58
C ARG A 149 45.35 -2.21 -21.88
N ALA A 150 45.39 -1.13 -22.66
CA ALA A 150 44.22 -0.35 -23.04
C ALA A 150 43.22 -1.18 -23.87
N ARG A 151 43.70 -1.93 -24.87
CA ARG A 151 42.83 -2.81 -25.69
C ARG A 151 42.18 -3.92 -24.88
N THR A 152 42.95 -4.54 -23.98
CA THR A 152 42.43 -5.64 -23.13
C THR A 152 41.44 -5.09 -22.10
N ALA A 153 41.71 -3.92 -21.53
CA ALA A 153 40.80 -3.24 -20.62
C ALA A 153 39.48 -2.86 -21.33
N ALA A 154 39.54 -2.34 -22.56
CA ALA A 154 38.35 -2.03 -23.34
C ALA A 154 37.46 -3.26 -23.58
N ARG A 155 38.05 -4.40 -24.02
CA ARG A 155 37.31 -5.67 -24.17
C ARG A 155 36.72 -6.18 -22.87
N THR A 156 37.48 -6.05 -21.77
CA THR A 156 37.00 -6.43 -20.44
C THR A 156 35.77 -5.61 -20.05
N ASN A 157 35.81 -4.30 -20.28
CA ASN A 157 34.69 -3.41 -19.97
C ASN A 157 33.46 -3.69 -20.82
N GLU A 158 33.64 -4.09 -22.07
CA GLU A 158 32.56 -4.53 -22.95
C GLU A 158 31.88 -5.79 -22.41
N VAL A 159 32.65 -6.82 -22.05
CA VAL A 159 32.12 -8.06 -21.46
C VAL A 159 31.43 -7.79 -20.14
N GLN A 160 32.06 -7.01 -19.25
CA GLN A 160 31.47 -6.63 -17.96
C GLN A 160 30.16 -5.86 -18.15
N GLY A 161 30.11 -4.93 -19.11
CA GLY A 161 28.90 -4.19 -19.44
C GLY A 161 27.75 -5.09 -19.89
N GLU A 162 28.02 -6.17 -20.63
CA GLU A 162 26.96 -7.12 -21.00
C GLU A 162 26.52 -7.98 -19.80
N ILE A 163 27.45 -8.40 -18.95
CA ILE A 163 27.12 -9.11 -17.69
C ILE A 163 26.21 -8.23 -16.82
N ASP A 164 26.57 -6.97 -16.62
CA ASP A 164 25.81 -6.03 -15.79
C ASP A 164 24.40 -5.77 -16.37
N ARG A 165 24.28 -5.65 -17.70
CA ARG A 165 22.97 -5.56 -18.38
C ARG A 165 22.13 -6.82 -18.20
N ALA A 166 22.74 -8.00 -18.33
CA ALA A 166 22.04 -9.27 -18.15
C ALA A 166 21.54 -9.43 -16.71
N LEU A 167 22.39 -9.08 -15.72
CA LEU A 167 22.02 -9.06 -14.30
C LEU A 167 20.88 -8.08 -14.03
N ALA A 168 20.94 -6.86 -14.58
CA ALA A 168 19.88 -5.87 -14.41
C ALA A 168 18.53 -6.37 -14.98
N ARG A 169 18.53 -6.90 -16.21
CA ARG A 169 17.33 -7.49 -16.82
C ARG A 169 16.78 -8.66 -16.02
N ALA A 170 17.64 -9.53 -15.52
CA ALA A 170 17.23 -10.65 -14.67
C ALA A 170 16.62 -10.16 -13.35
N ARG A 171 17.21 -9.14 -12.70
CA ARG A 171 16.64 -8.54 -11.48
C ARG A 171 15.23 -8.01 -11.74
N LEU A 172 15.04 -7.30 -12.85
CA LEU A 172 13.72 -6.78 -13.22
C LEU A 172 12.68 -7.90 -13.39
N VAL A 173 13.05 -9.02 -14.04
CA VAL A 173 12.17 -10.18 -14.20
C VAL A 173 11.82 -10.81 -12.85
N VAL A 174 12.81 -10.98 -11.95
CA VAL A 174 12.57 -11.53 -10.61
C VAL A 174 11.64 -10.62 -9.81
N VAL A 175 11.91 -9.31 -9.78
CA VAL A 175 11.08 -8.32 -9.07
C VAL A 175 9.67 -8.30 -9.62
N ARG A 176 9.50 -8.24 -10.95
CA ARG A 176 8.18 -8.25 -11.59
C ARG A 176 7.40 -9.52 -11.27
N ARG A 177 8.07 -10.69 -11.27
CA ARG A 177 7.44 -11.97 -10.99
C ARG A 177 7.07 -12.10 -9.51
N ASN A 178 7.92 -11.63 -8.60
CA ASN A 178 7.63 -11.58 -7.18
C ASN A 178 6.46 -10.63 -6.88
N ALA A 179 6.45 -9.44 -7.47
CA ALA A 179 5.34 -8.49 -7.37
C ALA A 179 4.03 -9.11 -7.90
N THR A 180 4.07 -9.68 -9.10
CA THR A 180 2.89 -10.34 -9.69
C THR A 180 2.42 -11.49 -8.80
N ARG A 181 3.32 -12.31 -8.26
CA ARG A 181 2.96 -13.42 -7.37
C ARG A 181 2.32 -12.91 -6.09
N VAL A 182 2.87 -11.87 -5.47
CA VAL A 182 2.32 -11.33 -4.22
C VAL A 182 0.91 -10.77 -4.42
N VAL A 183 0.63 -10.17 -5.57
CA VAL A 183 -0.70 -9.62 -5.88
C VAL A 183 -1.68 -10.70 -6.37
N SER A 184 -1.22 -11.65 -7.20
CA SER A 184 -2.08 -12.63 -7.89
C SER A 184 -2.21 -14.00 -7.21
N ASP A 185 -1.46 -14.27 -6.14
CA ASP A 185 -1.58 -15.55 -5.44
C ASP A 185 -3.00 -15.70 -4.88
N ARG A 186 -3.56 -16.92 -4.97
CA ARG A 186 -4.90 -17.23 -4.44
C ARG A 186 -5.03 -16.85 -2.97
N ARG A 187 -3.92 -16.97 -2.22
CA ARG A 187 -3.87 -16.56 -0.82
C ARG A 187 -3.97 -15.05 -0.65
N ALA A 188 -3.40 -14.26 -1.55
CA ALA A 188 -3.53 -12.80 -1.50
C ALA A 188 -4.96 -12.39 -1.84
N TRP A 189 -5.57 -13.03 -2.85
CA TRP A 189 -6.97 -12.85 -3.19
C TRP A 189 -7.91 -13.14 -2.01
N LEU A 190 -7.68 -14.24 -1.27
CA LEU A 190 -8.43 -14.53 -0.05
C LEU A 190 -8.28 -13.42 1.01
N CYS A 191 -7.06 -12.90 1.23
CA CYS A 191 -6.85 -11.79 2.15
C CYS A 191 -7.57 -10.51 1.70
N TYR A 192 -7.51 -10.16 0.40
CA TYR A 192 -8.26 -9.01 -0.14
C TYR A 192 -9.77 -9.19 0.08
N LEU A 193 -10.30 -10.40 -0.16
CA LEU A 193 -11.70 -10.71 0.12
C LEU A 193 -12.02 -10.57 1.61
N THR A 194 -11.16 -11.04 2.51
CA THR A 194 -11.36 -10.89 3.95
C THR A 194 -11.40 -9.41 4.36
N VAL A 195 -10.54 -8.58 3.77
CA VAL A 195 -10.57 -7.12 4.00
C VAL A 195 -11.90 -6.54 3.52
N ILE A 196 -12.30 -6.81 2.28
CA ILE A 196 -13.54 -6.26 1.69
C ILE A 196 -14.78 -6.74 2.46
N LEU A 197 -14.89 -8.04 2.70
CA LEU A 197 -16.03 -8.61 3.44
C LEU A 197 -16.06 -8.16 4.89
N GLY A 198 -14.90 -8.01 5.54
CA GLY A 198 -14.80 -7.50 6.90
C GLY A 198 -15.25 -6.04 6.98
N LEU A 199 -14.83 -5.19 6.03
CA LEU A 199 -15.28 -3.80 5.95
C LEU A 199 -16.77 -3.68 5.63
N MET A 200 -17.29 -4.48 4.69
CA MET A 200 -18.73 -4.53 4.39
C MET A 200 -19.55 -5.01 5.58
N GLY A 201 -19.13 -6.10 6.24
CA GLY A 201 -19.81 -6.62 7.41
C GLY A 201 -19.81 -5.64 8.58
N PHE A 202 -18.70 -4.92 8.75
CA PHE A 202 -18.61 -3.83 9.70
C PHE A 202 -19.56 -2.68 9.37
N ALA A 203 -19.59 -2.22 8.13
CA ALA A 203 -20.49 -1.15 7.70
C ALA A 203 -21.98 -1.52 7.89
N LEU A 204 -22.37 -2.74 7.50
CA LEU A 204 -23.75 -3.22 7.67
C LEU A 204 -24.13 -3.36 9.14
N SER A 205 -23.23 -3.89 9.97
CA SER A 205 -23.49 -4.03 11.41
C SER A 205 -23.53 -2.67 12.11
N ALA A 206 -22.67 -1.74 11.68
CA ALA A 206 -22.69 -0.37 12.15
C ALA A 206 -24.02 0.33 11.78
N ASP A 207 -24.48 0.18 10.53
CA ASP A 207 -25.74 0.77 10.06
C ASP A 207 -26.93 0.21 10.85
N TYR A 208 -26.97 -1.10 11.08
CA TYR A 208 -28.00 -1.76 11.87
C TYR A 208 -28.09 -1.17 13.29
N VAL A 209 -26.94 -1.05 13.97
CA VAL A 209 -26.87 -0.47 15.33
C VAL A 209 -27.27 1.01 15.36
N THR A 210 -27.09 1.77 14.28
CA THR A 210 -27.59 3.17 14.20
C THR A 210 -29.05 3.30 13.80
N SER A 211 -29.62 2.26 13.18
CA SER A 211 -30.99 2.28 12.67
C SER A 211 -32.05 1.96 13.76
N GLU A 212 -31.64 1.36 14.88
CA GLU A 212 -32.47 1.21 16.09
C GLU A 212 -32.50 2.52 16.90
N PRO A 213 -33.68 2.92 17.44
CA PRO A 213 -34.55 3.89 16.80
C PRO A 213 -34.16 5.35 17.11
N GLN A 214 -33.89 6.10 16.04
CA GLN A 214 -33.80 7.58 16.02
C GLN A 214 -34.98 8.28 16.70
N SER A 215 -36.12 7.61 16.87
CA SER A 215 -37.27 8.15 17.60
C SER A 215 -36.95 8.49 19.06
N SER A 216 -36.00 7.79 19.70
CA SER A 216 -35.58 8.12 21.07
C SER A 216 -34.67 9.35 21.12
N LEU A 217 -33.79 9.52 20.12
CA LEU A 217 -32.92 10.70 19.99
C LEU A 217 -33.69 11.96 19.60
N GLU A 218 -34.66 11.85 18.69
CA GLU A 218 -35.56 12.96 18.37
C GLU A 218 -36.43 13.34 19.59
N LEU A 219 -36.91 12.36 20.37
CA LEU A 219 -37.64 12.62 21.62
C LEU A 219 -36.75 13.32 22.66
N VAL A 220 -35.50 12.87 22.84
CA VAL A 220 -34.54 13.50 23.75
C VAL A 220 -34.16 14.92 23.28
N LYS A 221 -33.97 15.11 21.97
CA LYS A 221 -33.66 16.44 21.38
C LYS A 221 -34.84 17.39 21.54
N THR A 222 -36.06 16.95 21.22
CA THR A 222 -37.28 17.74 21.41
C THR A 222 -37.55 18.05 22.88
N CYS A 223 -37.35 17.10 23.80
CA CYS A 223 -37.42 17.34 25.24
C CYS A 223 -36.31 18.30 25.74
N GLY A 224 -35.11 18.23 25.19
CA GLY A 224 -33.98 19.12 25.51
C GLY A 224 -34.23 20.56 25.04
N GLU A 225 -34.65 20.73 23.78
CA GLU A 225 -35.00 22.03 23.19
C GLU A 225 -36.18 22.66 23.95
N ALA A 226 -37.22 21.88 24.24
CA ALA A 226 -38.39 22.39 24.95
C ALA A 226 -38.09 22.77 26.41
N ARG A 227 -37.11 22.11 27.06
CA ARG A 227 -36.62 22.49 28.40
C ARG A 227 -35.81 23.78 28.39
N SER A 228 -35.07 24.04 27.30
CA SER A 228 -34.28 25.28 27.13
C SER A 228 -35.15 26.50 26.80
N ALA A 229 -36.34 26.28 26.23
CA ALA A 229 -37.28 27.33 25.84
C ALA A 229 -38.17 27.88 26.98
N GLY A 230 -38.13 27.28 28.17
CA GLY A 230 -38.88 27.73 29.35
C GLY A 230 -39.72 26.62 30.00
N PRO A 231 -40.59 26.94 30.98
CA PRO A 231 -41.40 25.94 31.66
C PRO A 231 -42.40 25.29 30.70
N LEU A 232 -42.20 23.99 30.48
CA LEU A 232 -43.02 23.14 29.63
C LEU A 232 -44.46 23.02 30.18
N PRO A 233 -45.49 23.02 29.31
CA PRO A 233 -46.85 22.66 29.70
C PRO A 233 -46.89 21.20 30.16
N SER A 234 -47.68 20.92 31.21
CA SER A 234 -47.73 19.62 31.92
C SER A 234 -48.07 18.40 31.05
N SER A 235 -48.61 18.62 29.83
CA SER A 235 -48.92 17.57 28.86
C SER A 235 -47.70 17.03 28.11
N VAL A 236 -46.55 17.71 28.13
CA VAL A 236 -45.31 17.27 27.46
C VAL A 236 -44.38 16.55 28.45
N THR A 237 -44.51 16.84 29.74
CA THR A 237 -43.69 16.24 30.80
C THR A 237 -43.95 14.77 31.09
N SER A 238 -45.06 14.18 30.63
CA SER A 238 -45.36 12.75 30.87
C SER A 238 -44.51 11.81 30.03
N ASP A 239 -44.12 12.24 28.83
CA ASP A 239 -43.41 11.39 27.86
C ASP A 239 -41.92 11.70 27.81
N CYS A 240 -41.50 12.88 28.30
CA CYS A 240 -40.09 13.16 28.51
C CYS A 240 -39.58 12.40 29.75
N PRO A 241 -38.52 11.58 29.64
CA PRO A 241 -37.96 10.90 30.80
C PRO A 241 -37.58 11.92 31.87
N SER A 242 -38.11 11.71 33.09
CA SER A 242 -37.69 12.51 34.25
C SER A 242 -36.18 12.37 34.41
N PRO A 243 -35.47 13.45 34.77
CA PRO A 243 -34.02 13.41 34.89
C PRO A 243 -33.68 12.43 36.01
N SER A 244 -33.38 11.19 35.64
CA SER A 244 -32.58 10.33 36.49
C SER A 244 -31.27 11.08 36.66
N ALA A 245 -30.78 11.23 37.89
CA ALA A 245 -29.61 12.03 38.22
C ALA A 245 -28.29 11.45 37.68
N GLU A 246 -28.37 10.61 36.66
CA GLU A 246 -27.27 9.84 36.11
C GLU A 246 -27.10 10.19 34.63
N SER A 247 -25.96 10.83 34.35
CA SER A 247 -25.37 11.10 33.04
C SER A 247 -26.04 12.19 32.20
N ALA A 248 -25.53 13.42 32.36
CA ALA A 248 -25.56 14.42 31.29
C ALA A 248 -24.98 13.81 30.00
N PRO A 249 -25.56 14.07 28.82
CA PRO A 249 -24.97 13.63 27.56
C PRO A 249 -23.52 14.14 27.51
N PRO A 250 -22.54 13.31 27.15
CA PRO A 250 -21.16 13.77 27.05
C PRO A 250 -21.12 14.90 26.03
N SER A 251 -20.80 16.12 26.47
CA SER A 251 -20.46 17.21 25.56
C SER A 251 -19.43 16.68 24.55
N PRO A 252 -19.55 16.97 23.24
CA PRO A 252 -18.57 16.52 22.25
C PRO A 252 -17.20 16.95 22.74
N THR A 253 -16.42 15.97 23.18
CA THR A 253 -15.16 16.24 23.88
C THR A 253 -14.23 16.97 22.93
N ALA A 254 -13.44 17.92 23.47
CA ALA A 254 -12.45 18.68 22.71
C ALA A 254 -11.52 17.80 21.84
N GLY A 255 -11.34 16.54 22.25
CA GLY A 255 -10.58 15.53 21.50
C GLY A 255 -11.17 15.12 20.15
N SER A 256 -12.46 15.36 19.86
CA SER A 256 -13.05 15.08 18.54
C SER A 256 -12.58 16.05 17.45
N ARG A 257 -12.50 17.36 17.76
CA ARG A 257 -11.96 18.39 16.86
C ARG A 257 -10.45 18.24 16.68
N GLU A 258 -9.74 17.97 17.77
CA GLU A 258 -8.28 17.83 17.76
C GLU A 258 -7.84 16.59 16.96
N ARG A 259 -8.59 15.47 17.06
CA ARG A 259 -8.35 14.29 16.23
C ARG A 259 -8.76 14.49 14.78
N ARG A 260 -9.84 15.23 14.49
CA ARG A 260 -10.19 15.58 13.11
C ARG A 260 -9.11 16.44 12.47
N ALA A 261 -8.53 17.38 13.21
CA ALA A 261 -7.39 18.17 12.75
C ALA A 261 -6.18 17.27 12.44
N ALA A 262 -5.83 16.33 13.33
CA ALA A 262 -4.76 15.36 13.09
C ALA A 262 -5.03 14.45 11.88
N LEU A 263 -6.28 14.02 11.69
CA LEU A 263 -6.71 13.18 10.58
C LEU A 263 -6.65 13.93 9.24
N ILE A 264 -7.06 15.20 9.23
CA ILE A 264 -6.91 16.08 8.07
C ILE A 264 -5.43 16.25 7.75
N GLU A 265 -4.58 16.53 8.76
CA GLU A 265 -3.14 16.70 8.59
C GLU A 265 -2.49 15.46 7.94
N GLU A 266 -2.82 14.26 8.45
CA GLU A 266 -2.33 12.99 7.94
C GLU A 266 -2.81 12.71 6.50
N LEU A 267 -4.08 13.00 6.19
CA LEU A 267 -4.62 12.87 4.83
C LEU A 267 -4.01 13.89 3.85
N THR A 268 -3.76 15.13 4.28
CA THR A 268 -3.03 16.10 3.45
C THR A 268 -1.59 15.66 3.21
N ALA A 269 -0.90 15.09 4.20
CA ALA A 269 0.44 14.57 4.02
C ALA A 269 0.47 13.38 3.04
N LEU A 270 -0.54 12.51 3.07
CA LEU A 270 -0.73 11.45 2.07
C LEU A 270 -1.00 12.00 0.68
N LEU A 271 -1.85 13.04 0.58
CA LEU A 271 -2.16 13.69 -0.69
C LEU A 271 -0.90 14.32 -1.30
N THR A 272 -0.11 15.07 -0.52
CA THR A 272 1.14 15.67 -1.02
C THR A 272 2.13 14.60 -1.47
N THR A 273 2.23 13.49 -0.74
CA THR A 273 3.08 12.35 -1.15
C THR A 273 2.60 11.72 -2.46
N CYS A 274 1.29 11.67 -2.67
CA CYS A 274 0.69 11.16 -3.92
C CYS A 274 0.97 12.11 -5.09
N GLU A 275 0.80 13.42 -4.89
CA GLU A 275 1.09 14.45 -5.89
C GLU A 275 2.57 14.47 -6.30
N GLU A 276 3.50 14.33 -5.34
CA GLU A 276 4.93 14.17 -5.63
C GLU A 276 5.20 12.91 -6.47
N ALA A 277 4.54 11.79 -6.15
CA ALA A 277 4.66 10.56 -6.94
C ALA A 277 4.04 10.68 -8.35
N VAL A 278 3.02 11.52 -8.55
CA VAL A 278 2.50 11.84 -9.90
C VAL A 278 3.48 12.73 -10.66
N ALA A 279 4.09 13.73 -10.00
CA ALA A 279 5.08 14.61 -10.61
C ALA A 279 6.33 13.85 -11.09
N ASP A 280 6.72 12.79 -10.37
CA ASP A 280 7.79 11.86 -10.75
C ASP A 280 7.37 10.80 -11.79
N GLU A 281 6.19 10.95 -12.41
CA GLU A 281 5.58 10.01 -13.37
C GLU A 281 5.40 8.59 -12.81
N MET A 282 5.39 8.44 -11.48
CA MET A 282 5.24 7.15 -10.82
C MET A 282 3.80 6.72 -10.69
N LEU A 283 2.84 7.64 -10.61
CA LEU A 283 1.41 7.38 -10.52
C LEU A 283 0.64 8.16 -11.59
N GLN A 284 -0.59 7.75 -11.87
CA GLN A 284 -1.50 8.57 -12.66
C GLN A 284 -2.23 9.54 -11.75
N GLU A 285 -2.58 10.71 -12.27
CA GLU A 285 -3.35 11.73 -11.53
C GLU A 285 -4.67 11.15 -10.95
N ALA A 286 -5.28 10.22 -11.69
CA ALA A 286 -6.47 9.48 -11.26
C ALA A 286 -6.27 8.63 -9.99
N ASP A 287 -5.05 8.20 -9.69
CA ASP A 287 -4.76 7.44 -8.46
C ASP A 287 -4.84 8.36 -7.21
N CYS A 288 -4.56 9.66 -7.38
CA CYS A 288 -4.62 10.65 -6.29
C CYS A 288 -6.02 11.28 -6.14
N ASP A 289 -6.86 11.24 -7.17
CA ASP A 289 -8.23 11.78 -7.14
C ASP A 289 -9.10 11.16 -6.03
N ALA A 290 -8.89 9.89 -5.69
CA ALA A 290 -9.62 9.23 -4.61
C ALA A 290 -9.28 9.83 -3.23
N ILE A 291 -8.00 10.12 -2.99
CA ILE A 291 -7.52 10.75 -1.74
C ILE A 291 -7.98 12.21 -1.72
N ALA A 292 -7.87 12.91 -2.84
CA ALA A 292 -8.34 14.29 -2.99
C ALA A 292 -9.85 14.40 -2.72
N GLY A 293 -10.64 13.43 -3.18
CA GLY A 293 -12.07 13.32 -2.91
C GLY A 293 -12.36 13.21 -1.41
N LEU A 294 -11.68 12.29 -0.72
CA LEU A 294 -11.80 12.10 0.74
C LEU A 294 -11.45 13.38 1.53
N VAL A 295 -10.35 14.04 1.18
CA VAL A 295 -9.94 15.31 1.81
C VAL A 295 -11.00 16.38 1.58
N ARG A 296 -11.50 16.50 0.34
CA ARG A 296 -12.51 17.50 -0.03
C ARG A 296 -13.84 17.27 0.70
N GLU A 297 -14.22 16.01 0.88
CA GLU A 297 -15.43 15.61 1.61
C GLU A 297 -15.30 15.88 3.11
N LEU A 298 -14.14 15.57 3.70
CA LEU A 298 -13.81 15.87 5.11
C LEU A 298 -13.70 17.36 5.41
N LEU A 299 -13.31 18.18 4.43
CA LEU A 299 -13.26 19.64 4.54
C LEU A 299 -14.62 20.29 4.24
N SER A 300 -15.59 19.55 3.71
CA SER A 300 -16.90 20.12 3.39
C SER A 300 -17.65 20.49 4.70
N PRO A 301 -18.19 21.72 4.79
CA PRO A 301 -18.85 22.20 6.00
C PRO A 301 -20.17 21.46 6.31
N GLY A 302 -20.70 20.67 5.36
CA GLY A 302 -21.95 19.92 5.49
C GLY A 302 -21.81 18.52 6.13
N ALA A 303 -20.61 18.00 6.34
CA ALA A 303 -20.41 16.69 6.98
C ALA A 303 -20.58 16.71 8.52
N VAL A 304 -21.20 17.77 9.09
CA VAL A 304 -21.23 18.08 10.53
C VAL A 304 -22.66 18.28 11.07
N GLU A 305 -23.69 18.15 10.25
CA GLU A 305 -25.09 18.10 10.70
C GLU A 305 -25.58 16.66 10.84
#